data_AF-A0A4U6VXK0-F1
#
_entry.id   AF-A0A4U6VXK0-F1
#
_cell.length_a   1.000
_cell.length_b   1.000
_cell.length_c   1.000
_cell.angle_alpha   90.00
_cell.angle_beta   90.00
_cell.angle_gamma   90.00
#
_symmetry.space_group_name_H-M   'P 1'
#
loop_
_entity.id
_entity.type
_entity.pdbx_description
1 polymer ?
#
loop_
_entity_poly.entity_id
_entity_poly.type
_entity_poly.pdbx_seq_one_letter_code
_entity_poly.pdbx_strand_id
1 'polypeptide(L)'
;MASSAAYPDADENLEAIITRIEQKSRKIETLLKQQVPSPLPPLPTLSPPLLDSPDPFCAALGRSKPVEALKTALEGSPLKTRDERCKSANWIVVHRAMMAIRDVDGMFNSLDPEYYDILMKYLYRGLSTGDRPTCDQCLKIHEKLTEKAGLGCILRSLADTGNTV
;
A
#
# COMPACT_ATOMS: atom_id res chain seq x y z
N MET A 1 -10.40 -38.34 -30.05
CA MET A 1 -9.93 -37.09 -30.68
C MET A 1 -10.03 -35.99 -29.64
N ALA A 2 -8.89 -35.50 -29.14
CA ALA A 2 -8.84 -34.43 -28.16
C ALA A 2 -8.95 -33.09 -28.90
N SER A 3 -10.05 -32.36 -28.68
CA SER A 3 -10.19 -31.00 -29.20
C SER A 3 -9.29 -30.07 -28.40
N SER A 4 -8.29 -29.53 -29.09
CA SER A 4 -7.46 -28.41 -28.70
C SER A 4 -8.36 -27.20 -28.36
N ALA A 5 -8.48 -26.89 -27.07
CA ALA A 5 -8.93 -25.58 -26.63
C ALA A 5 -7.75 -24.62 -26.84
N ALA A 6 -7.73 -23.97 -28.00
CA ALA A 6 -6.92 -22.78 -28.18
C ALA A 6 -7.35 -21.77 -27.11
N TYR A 7 -6.45 -21.44 -26.19
CA TYR A 7 -6.52 -20.25 -25.34
C TYR A 7 -5.75 -19.14 -26.06
N PRO A 8 -6.36 -18.38 -26.97
CA PRO A 8 -5.93 -17.00 -27.16
C PRO A 8 -6.30 -16.22 -25.88
N ASP A 9 -5.73 -15.04 -25.66
CA ASP A 9 -6.13 -14.07 -24.62
C ASP A 9 -5.51 -14.20 -23.21
N ALA A 10 -4.65 -15.19 -22.92
CA ALA A 10 -3.90 -15.19 -21.65
C ALA A 10 -2.78 -14.13 -21.63
N ASP A 11 -2.13 -13.92 -22.78
CA ASP A 11 -0.97 -13.04 -22.94
C ASP A 11 -1.37 -11.55 -23.00
N GLU A 12 -2.44 -11.21 -23.74
CA GLU A 12 -2.98 -9.84 -23.82
C GLU A 12 -3.54 -9.36 -22.47
N ASN A 13 -4.17 -10.27 -21.71
CA ASN A 13 -4.60 -9.98 -20.35
C ASN A 13 -3.42 -9.79 -19.39
N LEU A 14 -2.33 -10.54 -19.55
CA LEU A 14 -1.12 -10.40 -18.74
C LEU A 14 -0.41 -9.07 -18.99
N GLU A 15 -0.19 -8.71 -20.26
CA GLU A 15 0.42 -7.44 -20.65
C GLU A 15 -0.43 -6.23 -20.20
N ALA A 16 -1.76 -6.33 -20.29
CA ALA A 16 -2.67 -5.32 -19.75
C ALA A 16 -2.56 -5.19 -18.22
N ILE A 17 -2.42 -6.30 -17.49
CA ILE A 17 -2.21 -6.30 -16.04
C ILE A 17 -0.86 -5.67 -15.69
N ILE A 18 0.22 -6.04 -16.38
CA ILE A 18 1.56 -5.49 -16.17
C ILE A 18 1.54 -3.98 -16.40
N THR A 19 1.00 -3.53 -17.54
CA THR A 19 0.87 -2.12 -17.89
C THR A 19 0.08 -1.35 -16.83
N ARG A 20 -1.00 -1.93 -16.31
CA ARG A 20 -1.81 -1.33 -15.24
C ARG A 20 -1.05 -1.23 -13.92
N ILE A 21 -0.28 -2.26 -13.54
CA ILE A 21 0.57 -2.26 -12.34
C ILE A 21 1.66 -1.19 -12.47
N GLU A 22 2.32 -1.11 -13.63
CA GLU A 22 3.33 -0.08 -13.87
C GLU A 22 2.76 1.34 -13.82
N GLN A 23 1.61 1.56 -14.47
CA GLN A 23 0.96 2.87 -14.47
C GLN A 23 0.57 3.29 -13.05
N LYS A 24 0.06 2.36 -12.23
CA LYS A 24 -0.18 2.58 -10.81
C LYS A 24 1.10 2.91 -10.05
N SER A 25 2.17 2.15 -10.28
CA SER A 25 3.47 2.39 -9.64
C SER A 25 3.97 3.79 -9.95
N ARG A 26 3.91 4.23 -11.22
CA ARG A 26 4.28 5.60 -11.62
C ARG A 26 3.42 6.65 -10.93
N LYS A 27 2.10 6.44 -10.84
CA LYS A 27 1.18 7.37 -10.16
C LYS A 27 1.50 7.47 -8.67
N ILE A 28 1.71 6.34 -8.00
CA ILE A 28 2.04 6.29 -6.57
C ILE A 28 3.40 6.92 -6.30
N GLU A 29 4.41 6.64 -7.11
CA GLU A 29 5.72 7.30 -6.98
C GLU A 29 5.60 8.82 -7.15
N THR A 30 4.73 9.29 -8.04
CA THR A 30 4.48 10.73 -8.21
C THR A 30 3.82 11.35 -6.97
N LEU A 31 2.79 10.69 -6.44
CA LEU A 31 2.10 11.12 -5.23
C LEU A 31 3.04 11.17 -4.02
N LEU A 32 3.93 10.18 -3.90
CA LEU A 32 4.94 10.11 -2.83
C LEU A 32 6.09 11.12 -3.04
N LYS A 33 6.58 11.34 -4.27
CA LYS A 33 7.64 12.34 -4.56
C LYS A 33 7.18 13.76 -4.29
N GLN A 34 5.92 14.07 -4.56
CA GLN A 34 5.34 15.38 -4.22
C GLN A 34 5.23 15.63 -2.70
N GLN A 35 5.57 14.65 -1.86
CA GLN A 35 5.63 14.78 -0.41
C GLN A 35 7.02 15.21 0.09
N VAL A 36 8.07 15.11 -0.73
CA VAL A 36 9.43 15.56 -0.40
C VAL A 36 9.55 17.04 -0.83
N PRO A 37 9.80 17.99 0.09
CA PRO A 37 10.09 19.36 -0.33
C PRO A 37 11.41 19.38 -1.10
N SER A 38 11.47 20.24 -2.10
CA SER A 38 12.70 20.60 -2.84
C SER A 38 13.91 20.82 -1.92
N PRO A 39 15.15 20.63 -2.41
CA PRO A 39 16.35 20.75 -1.59
C PRO A 39 16.40 22.12 -0.89
N LEU A 40 16.54 22.11 0.43
CA LEU A 40 16.73 23.33 1.22
C LEU A 40 18.04 24.04 0.77
N PRO A 41 18.07 25.38 0.73
CA PRO A 41 19.32 26.12 0.53
C PRO A 41 20.30 25.84 1.67
N PRO A 42 21.63 25.93 1.43
CA PRO A 42 22.63 25.61 2.44
C PRO A 42 22.52 26.57 3.63
N LEU A 43 22.37 26.03 4.84
CA LEU A 43 22.32 26.80 6.09
C LEU A 43 23.74 27.16 6.56
N PRO A 44 23.98 28.37 7.12
CA PRO A 44 25.27 28.73 7.68
C PRO A 44 25.60 27.88 8.91
N THR A 45 26.84 27.41 8.98
CA THR A 45 27.41 26.77 10.16
C THR A 45 27.56 27.78 11.30
N LEU A 46 26.94 27.56 12.45
CA LEU A 46 27.39 28.10 13.74
C LEU A 46 26.72 27.36 14.91
N SER A 47 27.56 26.60 15.63
CA SER A 47 27.52 26.21 17.06
C SER A 47 26.23 25.60 17.66
N PRO A 48 26.31 24.46 18.37
CA PRO A 48 25.19 23.99 19.18
C PRO A 48 25.22 24.56 20.61
N PRO A 49 24.08 25.01 21.15
CA PRO A 49 23.71 24.74 22.53
C PRO A 49 22.56 23.73 22.59
N LEU A 50 22.58 22.93 23.65
CA LEU A 50 21.56 21.98 24.10
C LEU A 50 20.13 22.55 24.01
N LEU A 51 19.20 21.84 23.37
CA LEU A 51 17.81 21.75 23.85
C LEU A 51 17.04 20.59 23.19
N ASP A 52 16.45 19.78 24.06
CA ASP A 52 15.38 18.82 23.78
C ASP A 52 14.21 19.53 23.09
N SER A 53 14.00 19.29 21.80
CA SER A 53 12.77 19.65 21.10
C SER A 53 12.59 18.76 19.88
N PRO A 54 11.43 18.10 19.71
CA PRO A 54 11.13 17.37 18.49
C PRO A 54 11.03 18.39 17.33
N ASP A 55 11.80 18.17 16.28
CA ASP A 55 11.88 19.07 15.12
C ASP A 55 10.50 19.51 14.61
N PRO A 56 10.24 20.81 14.40
CA PRO A 56 8.99 21.32 13.83
C PRO A 56 8.84 21.02 12.32
N PHE A 57 9.71 20.19 11.73
CA PHE A 57 9.66 19.81 10.32
C PHE A 57 8.59 18.76 10.01
N CYS A 58 7.92 18.21 11.03
CA CYS A 58 6.93 17.15 10.88
C CYS A 58 5.51 17.62 10.49
N ALA A 59 5.21 18.92 10.46
CA ALA A 59 3.82 19.38 10.48
C ALA A 59 3.18 19.79 9.13
N ALA A 60 3.91 19.98 8.02
CA ALA A 60 3.36 20.82 6.93
C ALA A 60 3.51 20.35 5.48
N LEU A 61 3.54 19.04 5.17
CA LEU A 61 3.45 18.58 3.77
C LEU A 61 2.41 17.47 3.58
N GLY A 62 1.19 17.90 3.26
CA GLY A 62 0.21 17.14 2.48
C GLY A 62 -0.32 15.85 3.12
N ARG A 63 -1.11 15.98 4.19
CA ARG A 63 -1.84 14.92 4.92
C ARG A 63 -2.69 13.95 4.08
N SER A 64 -2.84 14.15 2.76
CA SER A 64 -3.77 13.41 1.89
C SER A 64 -3.12 12.54 0.81
N LYS A 65 -1.85 12.78 0.45
CA LYS A 65 -1.15 12.07 -0.63
C LYS A 65 -0.90 10.57 -0.38
N PRO A 66 -0.48 10.11 0.82
CA PRO A 66 -0.21 8.68 1.03
C PRO A 66 -1.49 7.85 1.08
N VAL A 67 -2.62 8.44 1.50
CA VAL A 67 -3.91 7.76 1.54
C VAL A 67 -4.46 7.57 0.13
N GLU A 68 -4.32 8.57 -0.74
CA GLU A 68 -4.68 8.45 -2.16
C GLU A 68 -3.80 7.44 -2.89
N ALA A 69 -2.50 7.41 -2.57
CA ALA A 69 -1.58 6.40 -3.08
C ALA A 69 -2.00 4.98 -2.66
N LEU A 70 -2.39 4.79 -1.39
CA LEU A 70 -2.90 3.51 -0.91
C LEU A 70 -4.21 3.13 -1.62
N LYS A 71 -5.17 4.04 -1.76
CA LYS A 71 -6.41 3.78 -2.52
C LYS A 71 -6.10 3.31 -3.92
N THR A 72 -5.22 4.01 -4.64
CA THR A 72 -4.78 3.64 -5.98
C THR A 72 -4.10 2.27 -6.03
N ALA A 73 -3.37 1.90 -4.98
CA ALA A 73 -2.69 0.61 -4.87
C ALA A 73 -3.68 -0.55 -4.64
N LEU A 74 -4.70 -0.31 -3.82
CA LEU A 74 -5.75 -1.29 -3.50
C LEU A 74 -6.78 -1.44 -4.63
N GLU A 75 -7.09 -0.35 -5.34
CA GLU A 75 -8.09 -0.29 -6.40
C GLU A 75 -7.66 -1.11 -7.63
N GLY A 76 -8.43 -2.14 -8.00
CA GLY A 76 -8.08 -3.01 -9.12
C GLY A 76 -6.83 -3.86 -8.86
N SER A 77 -6.64 -4.30 -7.61
CA SER A 77 -5.70 -5.38 -7.29
C SER A 77 -5.91 -6.53 -8.29
N PRO A 78 -4.84 -7.21 -8.76
CA PRO A 78 -4.92 -8.28 -9.75
C PRO A 78 -5.49 -9.58 -9.14
N LEU A 79 -6.65 -9.45 -8.51
CA LEU A 79 -7.48 -10.46 -7.86
C LEU A 79 -7.90 -11.60 -8.80
N LYS A 80 -7.97 -11.30 -10.10
CA LYS A 80 -8.40 -12.25 -11.14
C LYS A 80 -7.24 -12.95 -11.83
N THR A 81 -5.98 -12.55 -11.57
CA THR A 81 -4.83 -13.20 -12.22
C THR A 81 -4.33 -14.37 -11.40
N ARG A 82 -3.98 -15.45 -12.11
CA ARG A 82 -3.25 -16.59 -11.53
C ARG A 82 -1.75 -16.36 -11.50
N ASP A 83 -1.28 -15.25 -12.07
CA ASP A 83 0.14 -14.93 -12.15
C ASP A 83 0.67 -14.34 -10.84
N GLU A 84 1.51 -15.12 -10.17
CA GLU A 84 2.16 -14.73 -8.91
C GLU A 84 3.15 -13.56 -9.05
N ARG A 85 3.69 -13.33 -10.25
CA ARG A 85 4.59 -12.19 -10.52
C ARG A 85 3.82 -10.88 -10.51
N CYS A 86 2.63 -10.86 -11.11
CA CYS A 86 1.74 -9.70 -11.07
C CYS A 86 1.27 -9.39 -9.65
N LYS A 87 0.91 -10.42 -8.87
CA LYS A 87 0.58 -10.26 -7.44
C LYS A 87 1.75 -9.70 -6.65
N SER A 88 2.96 -10.19 -6.92
CA SER A 88 4.18 -9.70 -6.25
C SER A 88 4.54 -8.27 -6.63
N ALA A 89 4.42 -7.91 -7.91
CA ALA A 89 4.62 -6.55 -8.37
C ALA A 89 3.60 -5.58 -7.75
N ASN A 90 2.32 -5.96 -7.68
CA ASN A 90 1.31 -5.15 -7.02
C ASN A 90 1.57 -5.02 -5.51
N TRP A 91 2.06 -6.07 -4.86
CA TRP A 91 2.43 -6.00 -3.45
C TRP A 91 3.55 -5.00 -3.17
N ILE A 92 4.61 -4.96 -3.99
CA ILE A 92 5.69 -3.99 -3.80
C ILE A 92 5.13 -2.56 -3.77
N VAL A 93 4.15 -2.28 -4.63
CA VAL A 93 3.49 -0.98 -4.73
C VAL A 93 2.64 -0.69 -3.49
N VAL A 94 1.83 -1.66 -3.04
CA VAL A 94 1.00 -1.54 -1.82
C VAL A 94 1.86 -1.40 -0.58
N HIS A 95 2.92 -2.20 -0.44
CA HIS A 95 3.86 -2.18 0.68
C HIS A 95 4.52 -0.81 0.82
N ARG A 96 5.01 -0.23 -0.29
CA ARG A 96 5.56 1.12 -0.30
C ARG A 96 4.56 2.18 0.17
N ALA A 97 3.32 2.13 -0.33
CA ALA A 97 2.27 3.06 0.09
C ALA A 97 1.93 2.88 1.58
N MET A 98 1.83 1.65 2.06
CA MET A 98 1.53 1.31 3.45
C MET A 98 2.61 1.79 4.42
N MET A 99 3.89 1.66 4.05
CA MET A 99 5.01 2.17 4.86
C MET A 99 5.09 3.70 4.88
N ALA A 100 4.56 4.39 3.86
CA ALA A 100 4.53 5.85 3.81
C ALA A 100 3.44 6.48 4.71
N ILE A 101 2.51 5.68 5.23
CA ILE A 101 1.40 6.15 6.06
C ILE A 101 1.87 6.35 7.49
N ARG A 102 1.86 7.61 7.95
CA ARG A 102 2.18 7.96 9.34
C ARG A 102 0.94 8.14 10.22
N ASP A 103 -0.16 8.58 9.62
CA ASP A 103 -1.44 8.82 10.29
C ASP A 103 -2.44 7.72 9.89
N VAL A 104 -2.47 6.66 10.68
CA VAL A 104 -3.32 5.48 10.44
C VAL A 104 -4.81 5.82 10.64
N ASP A 105 -5.14 6.63 11.66
CA ASP A 105 -6.52 7.04 11.93
C ASP A 105 -7.07 7.95 10.82
N GLY A 106 -6.27 8.92 10.35
CA GLY A 106 -6.62 9.78 9.23
C GLY A 106 -6.80 9.01 7.91
N MET A 107 -6.02 7.95 7.71
CA MET A 107 -6.17 7.04 6.57
C MET A 107 -7.55 6.35 6.58
N PHE A 108 -7.96 5.77 7.71
CA PHE A 108 -9.26 5.09 7.81
C PHE A 108 -10.47 6.02 7.67
N ASN A 109 -10.35 7.27 8.09
CA ASN A 109 -11.43 8.26 7.90
C ASN A 109 -11.64 8.62 6.42
N SER A 110 -10.63 8.42 5.58
CA SER A 110 -10.71 8.72 4.15
C SER A 110 -10.91 7.45 3.31
N LEU A 111 -10.58 6.26 3.83
CA LEU A 111 -10.65 4.99 3.11
C LEU A 111 -12.07 4.41 3.16
N ASP A 112 -12.56 3.94 2.01
CA ASP A 112 -13.91 3.38 1.92
C ASP A 112 -13.96 1.95 2.52
N PRO A 113 -15.05 1.55 3.19
CA PRO A 113 -15.15 0.25 3.87
C PRO A 113 -14.97 -0.96 2.95
N GLU A 114 -15.23 -0.81 1.65
CA GLU A 114 -15.02 -1.86 0.65
C GLU A 114 -13.54 -2.28 0.54
N TYR A 115 -12.60 -1.39 0.86
CA TYR A 115 -11.17 -1.68 0.80
C TYR A 115 -10.62 -2.34 2.06
N TYR A 116 -11.39 -2.43 3.14
CA TYR A 116 -10.94 -2.97 4.43
C TYR A 116 -10.58 -4.45 4.36
N ASP A 117 -11.40 -5.25 3.69
CA ASP A 117 -11.15 -6.68 3.54
C ASP A 117 -9.91 -6.94 2.66
N ILE A 118 -9.72 -6.13 1.62
CA ILE A 118 -8.55 -6.20 0.73
C ILE A 118 -7.28 -5.77 1.49
N LEU A 119 -7.35 -4.68 2.25
CA LEU A 119 -6.26 -4.20 3.09
C LEU A 119 -5.86 -5.26 4.11
N MET A 120 -6.81 -5.93 4.76
CA MET A 120 -6.54 -6.98 5.74
C MET A 120 -5.70 -8.13 5.16
N LYS A 121 -5.96 -8.53 3.92
CA LYS A 121 -5.14 -9.55 3.24
C LYS A 121 -3.72 -9.08 2.98
N TYR A 122 -3.55 -7.83 2.56
CA TYR A 122 -2.22 -7.24 2.36
C TYR A 122 -1.46 -7.11 3.68
N LEU A 123 -2.14 -6.90 4.82
CA LEU A 123 -1.51 -6.93 6.14
C LEU A 123 -0.97 -8.32 6.47
N TYR A 124 -1.76 -9.38 6.30
CA TYR A 124 -1.27 -10.75 6.53
C TYR A 124 -0.15 -11.13 5.58
N ARG A 125 -0.21 -10.69 4.32
CA ARG A 125 0.91 -10.83 3.41
C ARG A 125 2.16 -10.08 3.90
N GLY A 126 2.02 -8.86 4.40
CA GLY A 126 3.12 -8.09 4.99
C GLY A 126 3.71 -8.74 6.25
N LEU A 127 2.87 -9.36 7.08
CA LEU A 127 3.33 -10.12 8.25
C LEU A 127 4.12 -11.37 7.84
N SER A 128 3.80 -11.98 6.69
CA SER A 128 4.55 -13.12 6.16
C SER A 128 5.97 -12.77 5.66
N THR A 129 6.24 -11.50 5.38
CA THR A 129 7.59 -11.03 4.96
C THR A 129 8.63 -11.15 6.07
N GLY A 130 8.22 -11.11 7.35
CA GLY A 130 9.11 -11.25 8.50
C GLY A 130 9.98 -10.03 8.82
N ASP A 131 9.92 -8.95 8.02
CA ASP A 131 10.65 -7.72 8.28
C ASP A 131 10.07 -6.96 9.47
N ARG A 132 10.89 -6.69 10.49
CA ARG A 132 10.47 -5.97 11.71
C ARG A 132 9.73 -4.64 11.45
N PRO A 133 10.23 -3.70 10.64
CA PRO A 133 9.51 -2.44 10.40
C PRO A 133 8.18 -2.65 9.69
N THR A 134 8.11 -3.62 8.78
CA THR A 134 6.88 -3.98 8.06
C THR A 134 5.86 -4.56 9.04
N CYS A 135 6.28 -5.50 9.88
CA CYS A 135 5.42 -6.15 10.87
C CYS A 135 4.87 -5.14 11.88
N ASP A 136 5.72 -4.26 12.42
CA ASP A 136 5.30 -3.23 13.37
C ASP A 136 4.22 -2.31 12.77
N GLN A 137 4.41 -1.91 11.51
CA GLN A 137 3.43 -1.07 10.81
C GLN A 137 2.15 -1.85 10.45
N CYS A 138 2.26 -3.11 10.03
CA CYS A 138 1.12 -3.96 9.76
C CYS A 138 0.26 -4.15 11.01
N LEU A 139 0.87 -4.38 12.17
CA LEU A 139 0.15 -4.56 13.43
C LEU A 139 -0.57 -3.27 13.87
N LYS A 140 0.08 -2.10 13.72
CA LYS A 140 -0.56 -0.81 14.00
C LYS A 140 -1.80 -0.57 13.14
N ILE A 141 -1.69 -0.84 11.83
CA ILE A 141 -2.81 -0.70 10.90
C ILE A 141 -3.89 -1.75 11.20
N HIS A 142 -3.50 -2.98 11.54
CA HIS A 142 -4.42 -4.06 11.89
C HIS A 142 -5.28 -3.71 13.11
N GLU A 143 -4.67 -3.25 14.21
CA GLU A 143 -5.39 -2.84 15.42
C GLU A 143 -6.48 -1.81 15.09
N LYS A 144 -6.09 -0.72 14.41
CA LYS A 144 -7.03 0.33 14.00
C LYS A 144 -8.07 -0.11 12.99
N LEU A 145 -7.72 -0.99 12.07
CA LEU A 145 -8.67 -1.58 11.13
C LEU A 145 -9.75 -2.38 11.86
N THR A 146 -9.34 -3.19 12.85
CA THR A 146 -10.28 -3.99 13.63
C THR A 146 -11.18 -3.17 14.54
N GLU A 147 -10.68 -2.05 15.08
CA GLU A 147 -11.51 -1.08 15.82
C GLU A 147 -12.61 -0.48 14.92
N LYS A 148 -12.30 -0.18 13.65
CA LYS A 148 -13.22 0.48 12.71
C LYS A 148 -14.18 -0.48 12.00
N ALA A 149 -13.67 -1.62 11.52
CA ALA A 149 -14.41 -2.58 10.70
C ALA A 149 -14.97 -3.77 11.50
N GLY A 150 -14.52 -3.95 12.74
CA GLY A 150 -14.82 -5.10 13.58
C GLY A 150 -14.11 -6.39 13.15
N LEU A 151 -14.33 -7.45 13.92
CA LEU A 151 -13.69 -8.76 13.70
C LEU A 151 -14.13 -9.45 12.39
N GLY A 152 -15.22 -8.99 11.78
CA GLY A 152 -15.73 -9.54 10.52
C GLY A 152 -14.74 -9.41 9.36
N CYS A 153 -13.91 -8.36 9.33
CA CYS A 153 -12.91 -8.18 8.27
C CYS A 153 -11.81 -9.26 8.32
N ILE A 154 -11.42 -9.69 9.53
CA ILE A 154 -10.49 -10.80 9.73
C ILE A 154 -11.09 -12.09 9.17
N LEU A 155 -12.30 -12.44 9.61
CA LEU A 155 -12.94 -13.69 9.20
C LEU A 155 -13.14 -13.78 7.69
N ARG A 156 -13.60 -12.69 7.05
CA ARG A 156 -13.73 -12.63 5.59
C ARG A 156 -12.39 -12.76 4.89
N SER A 157 -11.33 -12.11 5.40
CA SER A 157 -10.00 -12.22 4.82
C SER A 157 -9.40 -13.64 4.93
N LEU A 158 -9.65 -14.35 6.04
CA LEU A 158 -9.18 -15.72 6.24
C LEU A 158 -10.00 -16.75 5.45
N ALA A 159 -11.30 -16.51 5.27
CA ALA A 159 -12.16 -17.38 4.49
C ALA A 159 -11.93 -17.25 2.97
N ASP A 160 -11.44 -16.10 2.51
CA ASP A 160 -11.24 -15.82 1.09
C ASP A 160 -9.93 -16.43 0.55
N THR A 161 -10.05 -17.67 0.07
CA THR A 161 -8.96 -18.47 -0.53
C THR A 161 -8.80 -18.27 -2.03
N GLY A 162 -9.79 -17.69 -2.71
CA GLY A 162 -9.76 -17.50 -4.17
C GLY A 162 -9.06 -16.21 -4.58
N ASN A 163 -9.02 -15.24 -3.67
CA ASN A 163 -8.67 -13.86 -3.98
C ASN A 163 -7.39 -13.46 -3.22
N THR A 164 -6.33 -14.23 -3.46
CA THR A 164 -5.02 -14.07 -2.81
C THR A 164 -4.22 -12.95 -3.45
N VAL A 165 -3.70 -12.05 -2.60
CA VAL A 165 -3.03 -10.82 -3.00
C VAL A 165 -1.53 -10.92 -3.05
#